data_AF-A0A842W7I1-F1
#
_entry.id   AF-A0A842W7I1-F1
#
_cell.length_a   1.000
_cell.length_b   1.000
_cell.length_c   1.000
_cell.angle_alpha   90.00
_cell.angle_beta   90.00
_cell.angle_gamma   90.00
#
_symmetry.space_group_name_H-M   'P 1'
#
loop_
_entity.id
_entity.type
_entity.pdbx_description
1 polymer ?
#
loop_
_entity_poly.entity_id
_entity_poly.type
_entity_poly.pdbx_seq_one_letter_code
_entity_poly.pdbx_strand_id
1 'polypeptide(L)'
;MAKTKNEETIKIKKKTLILAIVVIIAILAALGSVYYMNTKKDKEKTTTEEVLPAEPIEVTATAIIAKECTVCINMSQVIQELKQTPLVVMRQSNILFASSREAKDLIRKYEIAKIPTLILQGEKIDELPLRGFKEIENTAILEDVPPPYVNLETKNLEGLVDITYVKDKSCEKCYEVEQHKVIMEMAFGLFIQNEETIDINSAKGAEILQKYDITKVPTILLSSEAAKYPAIQEVWEQIGTTEKDGTLVFRGFDMTQDIVYKDLSTGELINSSQIENEE
;
A
#
# COMPACT_ATOMS: atom_id res chain seq x y z
N MET A 1 4.45 -62.24 37.91
CA MET A 1 4.56 -61.69 36.54
C MET A 1 4.45 -60.17 36.62
N ALA A 2 5.46 -59.45 36.13
CA ALA A 2 5.43 -58.09 35.57
C ALA A 2 6.82 -57.46 35.77
N LYS A 3 7.64 -57.49 34.70
CA LYS A 3 8.96 -56.87 34.62
C LYS A 3 8.78 -55.38 34.31
N THR A 4 9.35 -54.51 35.15
CA THR A 4 9.55 -53.09 34.85
C THR A 4 10.68 -52.94 33.83
N LYS A 5 10.41 -52.16 32.78
CA LYS A 5 11.31 -51.89 31.65
C LYS A 5 12.12 -50.64 32.00
N ASN A 6 13.44 -50.74 31.87
CA ASN A 6 14.43 -49.72 32.21
C ASN A 6 14.50 -48.70 31.06
N GLU A 7 14.28 -47.41 31.33
CA GLU A 7 14.50 -46.31 30.39
C GLU A 7 15.94 -45.79 30.55
N GLU A 8 16.82 -46.08 29.58
CA GLU A 8 18.15 -45.48 29.52
C GLU A 8 18.08 -44.12 28.82
N THR A 9 18.22 -43.05 29.59
CA THR A 9 18.30 -41.67 29.08
C THR A 9 19.65 -41.42 28.39
N ILE A 10 19.63 -41.17 27.08
CA ILE A 10 20.81 -40.82 26.28
C ILE A 10 21.19 -39.35 26.57
N LYS A 11 22.23 -39.13 27.39
CA LYS A 11 22.83 -37.81 27.60
C LYS A 11 23.74 -37.42 26.42
N ILE A 12 23.14 -36.91 25.34
CA ILE A 12 23.91 -36.31 24.23
C ILE A 12 24.53 -35.00 24.73
N LYS A 13 25.87 -34.89 24.65
CA LYS A 13 26.59 -33.67 25.08
C LYS A 13 26.14 -32.50 24.20
N LYS A 14 25.64 -31.41 24.81
CA LYS A 14 25.14 -30.20 24.11
C LYS A 14 26.07 -29.68 22.99
N LYS A 15 27.39 -29.81 23.16
CA LYS A 15 28.38 -29.40 22.14
C LYS A 15 28.32 -30.25 20.86
N THR A 16 28.04 -31.54 20.96
CA THR A 16 27.92 -32.44 19.81
C THR A 16 26.60 -32.23 19.06
N LEU A 17 25.54 -31.86 19.79
CA LEU A 17 24.23 -31.51 19.20
C LEU A 17 24.31 -30.20 18.39
N ILE A 18 24.94 -29.16 18.94
CA ILE A 18 25.12 -27.88 18.24
C ILE A 18 25.96 -28.06 16.97
N LEU A 19 27.04 -28.86 17.03
CA LEU A 19 27.88 -29.14 15.86
C LEU A 19 27.09 -29.88 14.76
N ALA A 20 26.25 -30.86 15.13
CA ALA A 20 25.42 -31.59 14.18
C ALA A 20 24.38 -30.68 13.49
N ILE A 21 23.75 -29.77 14.23
CA ILE A 21 22.78 -28.81 13.69
C ILE A 21 23.44 -27.85 12.70
N VAL A 22 24.63 -27.33 13.01
CA VAL A 22 25.37 -26.42 12.10
C VAL A 22 25.74 -27.12 10.79
N VAL A 23 26.14 -28.39 10.85
CA VAL A 23 26.45 -29.18 9.64
C VAL A 23 25.21 -29.42 8.79
N ILE A 24 24.06 -29.72 9.40
CA ILE A 24 22.79 -29.92 8.69
C ILE A 24 22.35 -28.62 7.99
N ILE A 25 22.45 -27.47 8.68
CA ILE A 25 22.10 -26.16 8.10
C ILE A 25 23.01 -25.83 6.90
N ALA A 26 24.31 -26.10 7.00
CA ALA A 26 25.25 -25.87 5.90
C ALA A 26 24.94 -26.74 4.66
N ILE A 27 24.53 -28.00 4.88
CA ILE A 27 24.11 -28.90 3.79
C ILE A 27 22.80 -28.41 3.16
N LEU A 28 21.82 -27.97 3.95
CA LEU A 28 20.56 -27.44 3.43
C LEU A 28 20.76 -26.14 2.63
N ALA A 29 21.66 -25.25 3.07
CA ALA A 29 22.02 -24.04 2.33
C ALA A 29 22.72 -24.35 0.99
N ALA A 30 23.59 -25.37 0.96
CA ALA A 30 24.23 -25.83 -0.27
C ALA A 30 23.22 -26.45 -1.25
N LEU A 31 22.23 -27.21 -0.77
CA LEU A 31 21.18 -27.77 -1.61
C LEU A 31 20.21 -26.69 -2.12
N GLY A 32 19.85 -25.71 -1.28
CA GLY A 32 19.01 -24.57 -1.67
C GLY A 32 19.66 -23.68 -2.73
N SER A 33 20.97 -23.43 -2.64
CA SER A 33 21.70 -22.65 -3.64
C SER A 33 21.81 -23.36 -5.00
N VAL A 34 21.96 -24.69 -5.02
CA VAL A 34 21.91 -25.48 -6.26
C VAL A 34 20.50 -25.49 -6.88
N TYR A 35 19.45 -25.61 -6.07
CA TYR A 35 18.06 -25.52 -6.53
C TYR A 35 17.74 -24.12 -7.11
N TYR A 36 18.19 -23.06 -6.45
CA TYR A 36 18.02 -21.68 -6.91
C TYR A 36 18.77 -21.40 -8.22
N MET A 37 19.97 -21.97 -8.41
CA MET A 37 20.73 -21.87 -9.67
C MET A 37 20.05 -22.62 -10.82
N ASN A 38 19.38 -23.75 -10.56
CA ASN A 38 18.72 -24.53 -11.60
C ASN A 38 17.38 -23.95 -12.06
N THR A 39 16.62 -23.29 -11.18
CA THR A 39 15.34 -22.64 -11.56
C THR A 39 15.53 -21.39 -12.43
N LYS A 40 16.71 -20.78 -12.45
CA LYS A 40 17.03 -19.67 -13.36
C LYS A 40 17.38 -20.10 -14.79
N LYS A 41 17.80 -21.35 -15.02
CA LYS A 41 18.32 -21.77 -16.34
C LYS A 41 17.26 -22.03 -17.41
N ASP A 42 15.98 -22.21 -17.04
CA ASP A 42 14.91 -22.49 -18.01
C ASP A 42 14.04 -21.29 -18.39
N LYS A 43 14.34 -20.08 -17.88
CA LYS A 43 13.61 -18.84 -18.23
C LYS A 43 14.38 -17.86 -19.13
N GLU A 44 15.55 -18.24 -19.62
CA GLU A 44 16.45 -17.34 -20.38
C GLU A 44 16.62 -17.74 -21.85
N LYS A 45 15.59 -18.33 -22.45
CA LYS A 45 15.55 -18.68 -23.88
C LYS A 45 14.27 -18.23 -24.57
N THR A 46 13.88 -16.98 -24.33
CA THR A 46 13.13 -16.22 -25.33
C THR A 46 14.08 -15.17 -25.86
N THR A 47 14.55 -15.41 -27.07
CA THR A 47 15.37 -14.53 -27.89
C THR A 47 14.85 -13.10 -27.76
N THR A 48 15.64 -12.23 -27.13
CA THR A 48 15.51 -10.78 -27.27
C THR A 48 15.82 -10.49 -28.73
N GLU A 49 14.80 -10.62 -29.58
CA GLU A 49 14.77 -9.91 -30.83
C GLU A 49 14.98 -8.45 -30.43
N GLU A 50 16.09 -7.88 -30.86
CA GLU A 50 16.38 -6.45 -30.72
C GLU A 50 15.32 -5.74 -31.56
N VAL A 51 14.13 -5.59 -30.98
CA VAL A 51 13.05 -4.81 -31.56
C VAL A 51 13.66 -3.44 -31.76
N LEU A 52 13.94 -3.11 -33.02
CA LEU A 52 14.36 -1.79 -33.46
C LEU A 52 13.57 -0.77 -32.63
N PRO A 53 14.24 0.18 -31.95
CA PRO A 53 13.56 1.08 -31.05
C PRO A 53 12.40 1.70 -31.82
N ALA A 54 11.18 1.43 -31.36
CA ALA A 54 9.98 1.96 -31.98
C ALA A 54 10.22 3.46 -32.19
N GLU A 55 9.96 3.93 -33.42
CA GLU A 55 10.20 5.32 -33.77
C GLU A 55 9.58 6.22 -32.68
N PRO A 56 10.33 7.23 -32.17
CA PRO A 56 9.82 8.03 -31.07
C PRO A 56 8.48 8.68 -31.43
N ILE A 57 7.52 8.57 -30.52
CA ILE A 57 6.14 8.97 -30.74
C ILE A 57 6.00 10.42 -30.31
N GLU A 58 5.56 11.26 -31.24
CA GLU A 58 5.36 12.68 -30.99
C GLU A 58 4.04 12.91 -30.24
N VAL A 59 4.14 13.48 -29.04
CA VAL A 59 3.01 13.62 -28.11
C VAL A 59 2.81 15.09 -27.72
N THR A 60 1.56 15.52 -27.66
CA THR A 60 1.13 16.74 -26.98
C THR A 60 0.46 16.39 -25.66
N ALA A 61 0.91 16.99 -24.57
CA ALA A 61 0.36 16.79 -23.24
C ALA A 61 -0.47 17.99 -22.79
N THR A 62 -1.68 17.75 -22.31
CA THR A 62 -2.52 18.77 -21.66
C THR A 62 -2.93 18.26 -20.29
N ALA A 63 -2.41 18.90 -19.24
CA ALA A 63 -2.85 18.66 -17.88
C ALA A 63 -4.00 19.59 -17.53
N ILE A 64 -5.04 19.05 -16.91
CA ILE A 64 -6.11 19.85 -16.30
C ILE A 64 -5.97 19.74 -14.79
N ILE A 65 -5.93 20.87 -14.10
CA ILE A 65 -5.74 20.96 -12.65
C ILE A 65 -6.81 21.81 -11.98
N ALA A 66 -7.10 21.52 -10.72
CA ALA A 66 -7.99 22.31 -9.87
C ALA A 66 -7.16 23.28 -9.04
N LYS A 67 -7.56 24.55 -8.95
CA LYS A 67 -6.81 25.57 -8.17
C LYS A 67 -6.90 25.28 -6.67
N GLU A 68 -8.02 24.71 -6.27
CA GLU A 68 -8.39 24.34 -4.91
C GLU A 68 -7.63 23.10 -4.39
N CYS A 69 -7.03 22.29 -5.26
CA CYS A 69 -6.32 21.10 -4.82
C CYS A 69 -4.81 21.33 -4.71
N THR A 70 -4.37 21.80 -3.54
CA THR A 70 -2.95 22.06 -3.26
C THR A 70 -2.15 20.80 -2.93
N VAL A 71 -2.82 19.68 -2.68
CA VAL A 71 -2.24 18.40 -2.25
C VAL A 71 -2.35 17.29 -3.31
N CYS A 72 -2.99 17.58 -4.44
CA CYS A 72 -3.06 16.66 -5.58
C CYS A 72 -1.69 16.45 -6.21
N ILE A 73 -1.56 15.37 -6.99
CA ILE A 73 -0.35 15.07 -7.77
C ILE A 73 0.09 16.26 -8.64
N ASN A 74 1.40 16.52 -8.64
CA ASN A 74 1.98 17.60 -9.42
C ASN A 74 2.12 17.19 -10.89
N MET A 75 1.17 17.63 -11.72
CA MET A 75 1.16 17.30 -13.15
C MET A 75 2.39 17.78 -13.92
N SER A 76 3.12 18.79 -13.43
CA SER A 76 4.36 19.23 -14.05
C SER A 76 5.47 18.17 -13.91
N GLN A 77 5.51 17.47 -12.76
CA GLN A 77 6.45 16.38 -12.52
C GLN A 77 6.11 15.17 -13.39
N VAL A 78 4.83 14.80 -13.47
CA VAL A 78 4.36 13.71 -14.36
C VAL A 78 4.75 13.98 -15.82
N ILE A 79 4.51 15.21 -16.31
CA ILE A 79 4.92 15.60 -17.67
C ILE A 79 6.44 15.56 -17.84
N GLN A 80 7.21 15.93 -16.80
CA GLN A 80 8.67 15.88 -16.85
C GLN A 80 9.20 14.44 -16.92
N GLU A 81 8.61 13.52 -16.17
CA GLU A 81 8.96 12.10 -16.22
C GLU A 81 8.62 11.48 -17.58
N LEU A 82 7.46 11.81 -18.15
CA LEU A 82 7.09 11.39 -19.50
C LEU A 82 8.10 11.86 -20.56
N LYS A 83 8.63 13.09 -20.42
CA LYS A 83 9.69 13.62 -21.31
C LYS A 83 11.01 12.84 -21.23
N GLN A 84 11.27 12.13 -20.12
CA GLN A 84 12.47 11.30 -19.99
C GLN A 84 12.28 9.89 -20.58
N THR A 85 11.06 9.55 -21.03
CA THR A 85 10.78 8.25 -21.62
C THR A 85 11.33 8.19 -23.06
N PRO A 86 12.19 7.22 -23.43
CA PRO A 86 12.84 7.19 -24.75
C PRO A 86 11.86 7.12 -25.94
N LEU A 87 10.66 6.60 -25.73
CA LEU A 87 9.62 6.43 -26.75
C LEU A 87 8.78 7.69 -26.97
N VAL A 88 8.94 8.75 -26.16
CA VAL A 88 8.08 9.94 -26.20
C VAL A 88 8.88 11.18 -26.59
N VAL A 89 8.47 11.84 -27.66
CA VAL A 89 8.95 13.18 -28.04
C VAL A 89 7.86 14.19 -27.76
N MET A 90 8.03 14.98 -26.69
CA MET A 90 7.02 15.95 -26.27
C MET A 90 7.07 17.20 -27.17
N ARG A 91 6.09 17.34 -28.07
CA ARG A 91 5.92 18.52 -28.93
C ARG A 91 5.53 19.76 -28.12
N GLN A 92 4.52 19.60 -27.27
CA GLN A 92 3.94 20.68 -26.48
C GLN A 92 3.40 20.14 -25.17
N SER A 93 3.48 20.95 -24.12
CA SER A 93 2.85 20.67 -22.83
C SER A 93 2.09 21.90 -22.34
N ASN A 94 0.80 21.74 -22.03
CA ASN A 94 -0.07 22.80 -21.51
C ASN A 94 -0.60 22.42 -20.13
N ILE A 95 -0.78 23.42 -19.26
CA ILE A 95 -1.48 23.27 -17.98
C ILE A 95 -2.68 24.20 -18.00
N LEU A 96 -3.87 23.64 -17.88
CA LEU A 96 -5.13 24.36 -17.85
C LEU A 96 -5.77 24.25 -16.47
N PHE A 97 -6.32 25.36 -15.97
CA PHE A 97 -7.17 25.32 -14.80
C PHE A 97 -8.57 24.83 -15.19
N ALA A 98 -9.16 23.95 -14.38
CA ALA A 98 -10.50 23.40 -14.56
C ALA A 98 -11.60 24.47 -14.73
N SER A 99 -11.36 25.67 -14.20
CA SER A 99 -12.26 26.82 -14.34
C SER A 99 -12.26 27.46 -15.73
N SER A 100 -11.22 27.23 -16.54
CA SER A 100 -11.05 27.83 -17.87
C SER A 100 -12.08 27.28 -18.87
N ARG A 101 -12.38 28.06 -19.92
CA ARG A 101 -13.32 27.64 -20.96
C ARG A 101 -12.81 26.40 -21.70
N GLU A 102 -11.54 26.42 -22.08
CA GLU A 102 -10.87 25.34 -22.80
C GLU A 102 -10.86 24.03 -22.00
N ALA A 103 -10.52 24.08 -20.71
CA ALA A 103 -10.55 22.90 -19.85
C ALA A 103 -11.97 22.32 -19.75
N LYS A 104 -12.99 23.16 -19.60
CA LYS A 104 -14.39 22.73 -19.56
C LYS A 104 -14.85 22.05 -20.85
N ASP A 105 -14.35 22.50 -21.99
CA ASP A 105 -14.64 21.87 -23.28
C ASP A 105 -14.03 20.47 -23.35
N LEU A 106 -12.77 20.30 -22.91
CA LEU A 106 -12.10 18.99 -22.84
C LEU A 106 -12.74 18.04 -21.82
N ILE A 107 -13.07 18.54 -20.63
CA ILE A 107 -13.78 17.77 -19.58
C ILE A 107 -15.09 17.21 -20.13
N ARG A 108 -15.89 18.02 -20.83
CA ARG A 108 -17.13 17.55 -21.47
C ARG A 108 -16.87 16.58 -22.60
N LYS A 109 -15.90 16.88 -23.48
CA LYS A 109 -15.59 16.06 -24.66
C LYS A 109 -15.18 14.64 -24.28
N TYR A 110 -14.39 14.50 -23.22
CA TYR A 110 -13.80 13.23 -22.81
C TYR A 110 -14.43 12.64 -21.55
N GLU A 111 -15.54 13.22 -21.07
CA GLU A 111 -16.28 12.77 -19.88
C GLU A 111 -15.37 12.59 -18.65
N ILE A 112 -14.47 13.54 -18.44
CA ILE A 112 -13.48 13.49 -17.36
C ILE A 112 -14.21 13.65 -16.03
N ALA A 113 -14.05 12.67 -15.13
CA ALA A 113 -14.70 12.67 -13.82
C ALA A 113 -13.80 13.20 -12.68
N LYS A 114 -12.47 13.11 -12.82
CA LYS A 114 -11.49 13.40 -11.75
C LYS A 114 -10.42 14.38 -12.21
N ILE A 115 -9.99 15.25 -11.29
CA ILE A 115 -8.90 16.22 -11.52
C ILE A 115 -7.91 16.16 -10.35
N PRO A 116 -6.58 16.18 -10.58
CA PRO A 116 -5.93 16.43 -11.87
C PRO A 116 -6.06 15.26 -12.83
N THR A 117 -5.93 15.55 -14.12
CA THR A 117 -5.88 14.53 -15.18
C THR A 117 -4.91 14.97 -16.26
N LEU A 118 -4.42 13.99 -17.03
CA LEU A 118 -3.52 14.18 -18.15
C LEU A 118 -4.17 13.67 -19.43
N ILE A 119 -4.17 14.51 -20.46
CA ILE A 119 -4.59 14.15 -21.80
C ILE A 119 -3.34 14.14 -22.67
N LEU A 120 -3.03 13.00 -23.28
CA LEU A 120 -1.95 12.83 -24.23
C LEU A 120 -2.54 12.65 -25.63
N GLN A 121 -1.99 13.35 -26.62
CA GLN A 121 -2.47 13.28 -28.00
C GLN A 121 -1.29 13.03 -28.96
N GLY A 122 -1.45 12.07 -29.86
CA GLY A 122 -0.42 11.67 -30.83
C GLY A 122 -0.93 10.61 -31.80
N GLU A 123 -0.33 10.49 -32.99
CA GLU A 123 -0.81 9.60 -34.06
C GLU A 123 -0.72 8.09 -33.73
N LYS A 124 0.13 7.73 -32.78
CA LYS A 124 0.41 6.34 -32.37
C LYS A 124 0.33 6.18 -30.85
N ILE A 125 -0.62 6.87 -30.22
CA ILE A 125 -0.69 6.90 -28.74
C ILE A 125 -0.94 5.51 -28.13
N ASP A 126 -1.61 4.65 -28.89
CA ASP A 126 -1.93 3.25 -28.60
C ASP A 126 -0.70 2.32 -28.61
N GLU A 127 0.41 2.75 -29.20
CA GLU A 127 1.68 2.02 -29.15
C GLU A 127 2.44 2.27 -27.82
N LEU A 128 2.03 3.26 -27.00
CA LEU A 128 2.65 3.53 -25.70
C LEU A 128 2.07 2.63 -24.60
N PRO A 129 2.90 2.00 -23.74
CA PRO A 129 2.43 1.15 -22.65
C PRO A 129 1.92 1.99 -21.45
N LEU A 130 0.84 2.74 -21.65
CA LEU A 130 0.27 3.68 -20.68
C LEU A 130 -0.71 2.98 -19.72
N ARG A 131 -0.25 2.66 -18.52
CA ARG A 131 -1.13 2.11 -17.46
C ARG A 131 -2.01 3.20 -16.84
N GLY A 132 -3.28 2.87 -16.61
CA GLY A 132 -4.26 3.78 -16.00
C GLY A 132 -4.83 4.85 -16.95
N PHE A 133 -4.52 4.73 -18.25
CA PHE A 133 -5.08 5.58 -19.29
C PHE A 133 -6.21 4.88 -20.04
N LYS A 134 -7.22 5.65 -20.39
CA LYS A 134 -8.27 5.30 -21.34
C LYS A 134 -7.94 5.88 -22.71
N GLU A 135 -7.92 5.03 -23.73
CA GLU A 135 -7.63 5.42 -25.09
C GLU A 135 -8.92 5.72 -25.87
N ILE A 136 -8.91 6.82 -26.62
CA ILE A 136 -9.97 7.27 -27.50
C ILE A 136 -9.32 7.83 -28.77
N GLU A 137 -9.29 7.01 -29.83
CA GLU A 137 -8.58 7.34 -31.09
C GLU A 137 -7.12 7.71 -30.81
N ASN A 138 -6.66 8.85 -31.32
CA ASN A 138 -5.31 9.38 -31.15
C ASN A 138 -5.12 10.13 -29.82
N THR A 139 -5.88 9.78 -28.78
CA THR A 139 -5.86 10.43 -27.47
C THR A 139 -5.88 9.41 -26.33
N ALA A 140 -5.01 9.57 -25.34
CA ALA A 140 -5.03 8.81 -24.09
C ALA A 140 -5.35 9.76 -22.91
N ILE A 141 -6.27 9.38 -22.04
CA ILE A 141 -6.74 10.17 -20.90
C ILE A 141 -6.46 9.41 -19.61
N LEU A 142 -5.77 10.03 -18.65
CA LEU A 142 -5.54 9.44 -17.33
C LEU A 142 -6.88 9.30 -16.58
N GLU A 143 -7.36 8.06 -16.45
CA GLU A 143 -8.64 7.71 -15.81
C GLU A 143 -8.42 7.24 -14.36
N ASP A 144 -7.36 6.46 -14.14
CA ASP A 144 -6.95 5.98 -12.82
C ASP A 144 -6.12 7.04 -12.08
N VAL A 145 -6.77 8.17 -11.78
CA VAL A 145 -6.15 9.26 -11.02
C VAL A 145 -5.98 8.82 -9.56
N PRO A 146 -4.74 8.75 -9.03
CA PRO A 146 -4.52 8.39 -7.63
C PRO A 146 -5.05 9.51 -6.72
N PRO A 147 -5.64 9.19 -5.55
CA PRO A 147 -6.04 10.20 -4.60
C PRO A 147 -4.83 10.93 -3.96
N PRO A 148 -4.97 12.20 -3.56
CA PRO A 148 -6.21 12.97 -3.56
C PRO A 148 -6.54 13.57 -4.94
N TYR A 149 -7.84 13.68 -5.22
CA TYR A 149 -8.36 14.29 -6.44
C TYR A 149 -9.69 15.01 -6.19
N VAL A 150 -10.00 16.00 -7.02
CA VAL A 150 -11.33 16.61 -7.07
C VAL A 150 -12.23 15.76 -7.94
N ASN A 151 -13.32 15.25 -7.37
CA ASN A 151 -14.39 14.61 -8.11
C ASN A 151 -15.32 15.68 -8.68
N LEU A 152 -15.47 15.72 -10.00
CA LEU A 152 -16.22 16.78 -10.69
C LEU A 152 -17.74 16.65 -10.55
N GLU A 153 -18.24 15.44 -10.25
CA GLU A 153 -19.65 15.20 -9.99
C GLU A 153 -20.03 15.73 -8.60
N THR A 154 -19.29 15.30 -7.57
CA THR A 154 -19.56 15.67 -6.18
C THR A 154 -19.01 17.06 -5.82
N LYS A 155 -18.06 17.58 -6.62
CA LYS A 155 -17.29 18.81 -6.38
C LYS A 155 -16.49 18.78 -5.08
N ASN A 156 -16.20 17.59 -4.56
CA ASN A 156 -15.45 17.40 -3.34
C ASN A 156 -14.01 16.98 -3.66
N LEU A 157 -13.10 17.39 -2.79
CA LEU A 157 -11.76 16.84 -2.73
C LEU A 157 -11.83 15.51 -1.98
N GLU A 158 -11.46 14.44 -2.66
CA GLU A 158 -11.53 13.06 -2.19
C GLU A 158 -10.12 12.49 -1.98
N GLY A 159 -9.98 11.48 -1.13
CA GLY A 159 -8.73 10.83 -0.78
C GLY A 159 -7.98 11.46 0.40
N LEU A 160 -8.57 12.45 1.07
CA LEU A 160 -7.98 12.99 2.29
C LEU A 160 -8.38 12.11 3.47
N VAL A 161 -7.40 11.46 4.07
CA VAL A 161 -7.63 10.45 5.10
C VAL A 161 -7.48 11.05 6.49
N ASP A 162 -8.50 10.86 7.33
CA ASP A 162 -8.35 11.03 8.77
C ASP A 162 -7.85 9.74 9.41
N ILE A 163 -6.86 9.85 10.28
CA ILE A 163 -6.35 8.74 11.09
C ILE A 163 -6.65 9.00 12.58
N THR A 164 -7.22 7.98 13.23
CA THR A 164 -7.46 7.97 14.66
C THR A 164 -6.62 6.88 15.31
N TYR A 165 -5.73 7.27 16.20
CA TYR A 165 -4.94 6.38 17.03
C TYR A 165 -5.69 6.09 18.32
N VAL A 166 -6.08 4.84 18.55
CA VAL A 166 -6.74 4.43 19.79
C VAL A 166 -5.71 3.72 20.67
N LYS A 167 -5.44 4.26 21.85
CA LYS A 167 -4.40 3.73 22.74
C LYS A 167 -4.82 3.70 24.20
N ASP A 168 -4.10 2.89 24.98
CA ASP A 168 -4.16 2.92 26.44
C ASP A 168 -2.96 3.72 26.94
N LYS A 169 -3.16 4.97 27.36
CA LYS A 169 -2.09 5.82 27.91
C LYS A 169 -1.46 5.24 29.18
N SER A 170 -2.13 4.30 29.87
CA SER A 170 -1.54 3.61 31.01
C SER A 170 -0.62 2.45 30.61
N CYS A 171 -0.62 2.05 29.33
CA CYS A 171 0.21 0.97 28.83
C CYS A 171 1.59 1.46 28.36
N GLU A 172 2.52 1.62 29.30
CA GLU A 172 3.90 2.09 29.01
C GLU A 172 4.72 1.13 28.13
N LYS A 173 4.32 -0.15 28.07
CA LYS A 173 5.01 -1.18 27.29
C LYS A 173 4.40 -1.38 25.91
N CYS A 174 3.24 -0.80 25.64
CA CYS A 174 2.60 -0.93 24.34
C CYS A 174 3.44 -0.24 23.27
N TYR A 175 3.40 -0.75 22.03
CA TYR A 175 4.13 -0.11 20.93
C TYR A 175 3.57 1.28 20.61
N GLU A 176 4.40 2.15 20.04
CA GLU A 176 3.99 3.49 19.60
C GLU A 176 3.27 3.40 18.25
N VAL A 177 1.95 3.55 18.27
CA VAL A 177 1.11 3.33 17.09
C VAL A 177 1.30 4.38 16.01
N GLU A 178 1.73 5.57 16.39
CA GLU A 178 2.06 6.71 15.53
C GLU A 178 3.17 6.35 14.52
N GLN A 179 3.99 5.32 14.78
CA GLN A 179 4.99 4.84 13.83
C GLN A 179 4.38 4.29 12.52
N HIS A 180 3.11 3.86 12.54
CA HIS A 180 2.43 3.36 11.34
C HIS A 180 2.19 4.46 10.30
N LYS A 181 2.15 5.73 10.71
CA LYS A 181 1.90 6.86 9.80
C LYS A 181 2.86 6.87 8.61
N VAL A 182 4.16 6.72 8.88
CA VAL A 182 5.19 6.80 7.84
C VAL A 182 4.98 5.71 6.80
N ILE A 183 4.63 4.50 7.22
CA ILE A 183 4.35 3.38 6.31
C ILE A 183 3.06 3.65 5.52
N MET A 184 2.02 4.18 6.16
CA MET A 184 0.77 4.56 5.49
C MET A 184 0.99 5.61 4.40
N GLU A 185 1.76 6.66 4.68
CA GLU A 185 2.05 7.71 3.70
C GLU A 185 3.02 7.22 2.61
N MET A 186 4.09 6.52 2.97
CA MET A 186 5.15 6.16 2.01
C MET A 186 4.87 4.89 1.22
N ALA A 187 4.38 3.82 1.87
CA ALA A 187 4.19 2.53 1.21
C ALA A 187 2.84 2.46 0.49
N PHE A 188 1.81 3.09 1.06
CA PHE A 188 0.46 3.05 0.51
C PHE A 188 0.03 4.37 -0.15
N GLY A 189 0.84 5.43 -0.04
CA GLY A 189 0.60 6.71 -0.68
C GLY A 189 -0.50 7.54 -0.04
N LEU A 190 -0.90 7.26 1.21
CA LEU A 190 -2.01 7.96 1.86
C LEU A 190 -1.67 9.42 2.09
N PHE A 191 -2.66 10.29 1.88
CA PHE A 191 -2.58 11.69 2.26
C PHE A 191 -3.39 11.91 3.53
N ILE A 192 -2.69 11.94 4.66
CA ILE A 192 -3.30 12.17 5.97
C ILE A 192 -3.63 13.66 6.14
N GLN A 193 -4.89 13.99 6.36
CA GLN A 193 -5.33 15.37 6.61
C GLN A 193 -5.43 15.69 8.09
N ASN A 194 -6.12 14.83 8.86
CA ASN A 194 -6.30 15.01 10.29
C ASN A 194 -5.79 13.79 11.05
N GLU A 195 -5.26 14.07 12.24
CA GLU A 195 -4.75 13.07 13.16
C GLU A 195 -5.36 13.31 14.54
N GLU A 196 -5.86 12.25 15.15
CA GLU A 196 -6.34 12.32 16.53
C GLU A 196 -5.87 11.10 17.33
N THR A 197 -5.48 11.33 18.58
CA THR A 197 -5.15 10.26 19.51
C THR A 197 -6.17 10.21 20.63
N ILE A 198 -6.82 9.05 20.77
CA ILE A 198 -7.90 8.82 21.72
C ILE A 198 -7.47 7.78 22.75
N ASP A 199 -7.65 8.13 24.02
CA ASP A 199 -7.40 7.20 25.12
C ASP A 199 -8.63 6.33 25.37
N ILE A 200 -8.42 5.03 25.56
CA ILE A 200 -9.52 4.08 25.83
C ILE A 200 -10.29 4.37 27.12
N ASN A 201 -9.70 5.06 28.10
CA ASN A 201 -10.37 5.43 29.35
C ASN A 201 -11.16 6.73 29.24
N SER A 202 -11.13 7.40 28.08
CA SER A 202 -11.98 8.55 27.80
C SER A 202 -13.38 8.11 27.35
N ALA A 203 -14.38 9.00 27.51
CA ALA A 203 -15.74 8.73 27.04
C ALA A 203 -15.78 8.40 25.53
N LYS A 204 -15.06 9.19 24.71
CA LYS A 204 -14.93 8.96 23.27
C LYS A 204 -14.22 7.63 22.95
N GLY A 205 -13.21 7.26 23.75
CA GLY A 205 -12.53 5.97 23.62
C GLY A 205 -13.47 4.79 23.85
N ALA A 206 -14.24 4.84 24.95
CA ALA A 206 -15.22 3.80 25.26
C ALA A 206 -16.29 3.65 24.15
N GLU A 207 -16.77 4.77 23.60
CA GLU A 207 -17.70 4.76 22.46
C GLU A 207 -17.10 4.09 21.22
N ILE A 208 -15.83 4.40 20.89
CA ILE A 208 -15.13 3.83 19.73
C ILE A 208 -14.88 2.33 19.91
N LEU A 209 -14.44 1.91 21.10
CA LEU A 209 -14.22 0.50 21.41
C LEU A 209 -15.51 -0.30 21.22
N GLN A 210 -16.64 0.22 21.70
CA GLN A 210 -17.94 -0.41 21.56
C GLN A 210 -18.44 -0.38 20.10
N LYS A 211 -18.30 0.76 19.41
CA LYS A 211 -18.83 0.93 18.05
C LYS A 211 -18.20 -0.05 17.05
N TYR A 212 -16.90 -0.30 17.20
CA TYR A 212 -16.13 -1.11 16.26
C TYR A 212 -15.63 -2.43 16.87
N ASP A 213 -16.16 -2.85 18.01
CA ASP A 213 -15.78 -4.10 18.69
C ASP A 213 -14.24 -4.28 18.78
N ILE A 214 -13.55 -3.25 19.26
CA ILE A 214 -12.07 -3.26 19.38
C ILE A 214 -11.68 -3.96 20.68
N THR A 215 -10.94 -5.06 20.56
CA THR A 215 -10.47 -5.87 21.69
C THR A 215 -8.97 -5.81 21.91
N LYS A 216 -8.19 -5.20 21.01
CA LYS A 216 -6.73 -5.10 21.09
C LYS A 216 -6.29 -3.65 20.89
N VAL A 217 -5.38 -3.16 21.73
CA VAL A 217 -4.84 -1.79 21.64
C VAL A 217 -3.32 -1.76 21.87
N PRO A 218 -2.59 -0.79 21.31
CA PRO A 218 -3.10 0.32 20.49
C PRO A 218 -3.52 -0.13 19.09
N THR A 219 -4.42 0.60 18.44
CA THR A 219 -4.88 0.33 17.06
C THR A 219 -5.08 1.63 16.28
N ILE A 220 -5.21 1.53 14.96
CA ILE A 220 -5.53 2.64 14.07
C ILE A 220 -6.89 2.45 13.42
N LEU A 221 -7.58 3.57 13.25
CA LEU A 221 -8.77 3.67 12.42
C LEU A 221 -8.49 4.68 11.31
N LEU A 222 -8.79 4.29 10.07
CA LEU A 222 -8.72 5.17 8.92
C LEU A 222 -10.14 5.52 8.46
N SER A 223 -10.36 6.78 8.13
CA SER A 223 -11.62 7.21 7.49
C SER A 223 -11.89 6.44 6.18
N SER A 224 -13.13 6.47 5.72
CA SER A 224 -13.57 5.82 4.48
C SER A 224 -12.86 6.32 3.22
N GLU A 225 -12.24 7.50 3.27
CA GLU A 225 -11.39 8.00 2.18
C GLU A 225 -10.16 7.13 1.92
N ALA A 226 -9.67 6.39 2.92
CA ALA A 226 -8.58 5.43 2.74
C ALA A 226 -8.95 4.29 1.79
N ALA A 227 -10.24 3.93 1.71
CA ALA A 227 -10.71 2.91 0.79
C ALA A 227 -10.61 3.33 -0.68
N LYS A 228 -10.30 4.59 -0.98
CA LYS A 228 -10.08 5.07 -2.36
C LYS A 228 -8.66 4.78 -2.87
N TYR A 229 -7.77 4.31 -2.01
CA TYR A 229 -6.40 3.94 -2.36
C TYR A 229 -6.33 2.46 -2.76
N PRO A 230 -6.01 2.14 -4.03
CA PRO A 230 -5.98 0.74 -4.48
C PRO A 230 -5.03 -0.13 -3.65
N ALA A 231 -3.86 0.39 -3.30
CA ALA A 231 -2.87 -0.31 -2.48
C ALA A 231 -3.41 -0.69 -1.09
N ILE A 232 -4.33 0.10 -0.52
CA ILE A 232 -5.01 -0.24 0.72
C ILE A 232 -6.03 -1.35 0.48
N GLN A 233 -6.88 -1.21 -0.54
CA GLN A 233 -7.90 -2.21 -0.85
C GLN A 233 -7.31 -3.62 -1.03
N GLU A 234 -6.13 -3.71 -1.65
CA GLU A 234 -5.45 -4.99 -1.90
C GLU A 234 -4.98 -5.71 -0.61
N VAL A 235 -4.62 -4.95 0.43
CA VAL A 235 -4.00 -5.53 1.64
C VAL A 235 -4.91 -5.50 2.87
N TRP A 236 -5.91 -4.60 2.90
CA TRP A 236 -6.63 -4.29 4.14
C TRP A 236 -7.41 -5.48 4.69
N GLU A 237 -7.98 -6.31 3.82
CA GLU A 237 -8.73 -7.52 4.22
C GLU A 237 -7.87 -8.52 4.99
N GLN A 238 -6.55 -8.46 4.82
CA GLN A 238 -5.61 -9.32 5.55
C GLN A 238 -5.31 -8.74 6.93
N ILE A 239 -5.14 -7.42 7.03
CA ILE A 239 -4.64 -6.72 8.23
C ILE A 239 -5.73 -6.05 9.07
N GLY A 240 -6.99 -6.09 8.65
CA GLY A 240 -8.05 -5.32 9.28
C GLY A 240 -9.44 -5.66 8.77
N THR A 241 -10.39 -4.82 9.14
CA THR A 241 -11.79 -4.89 8.69
C THR A 241 -12.25 -3.55 8.14
N THR A 242 -13.27 -3.60 7.29
CA THR A 242 -14.01 -2.42 6.84
C THR A 242 -15.38 -2.45 7.49
N GLU A 243 -15.68 -1.41 8.26
CA GLU A 243 -16.90 -1.27 9.03
C GLU A 243 -18.05 -0.73 8.17
N LYS A 244 -19.28 -0.78 8.67
CA LYS A 244 -20.50 -0.42 7.89
C LYS A 244 -20.52 1.02 7.40
N ASP A 245 -19.85 1.92 8.11
CA ASP A 245 -19.69 3.34 7.73
C ASP A 245 -18.48 3.59 6.83
N GLY A 246 -17.79 2.53 6.42
CA GLY A 246 -16.59 2.58 5.60
C GLY A 246 -15.30 2.85 6.40
N THR A 247 -15.34 2.95 7.74
CA THR A 247 -14.12 3.07 8.54
C THR A 247 -13.30 1.79 8.44
N LEU A 248 -12.00 1.96 8.22
CA LEU A 248 -11.02 0.88 8.13
C LEU A 248 -10.37 0.70 9.51
N VAL A 249 -10.57 -0.46 10.15
CA VAL A 249 -10.05 -0.76 11.50
C VAL A 249 -8.92 -1.77 11.41
N PHE A 250 -7.74 -1.44 11.93
CA PHE A 250 -6.62 -2.36 11.97
C PHE A 250 -6.83 -3.45 13.02
N ARG A 251 -6.63 -4.71 12.64
CA ARG A 251 -6.79 -5.90 13.52
C ARG A 251 -5.64 -6.91 13.40
N GLY A 252 -4.70 -6.70 12.48
CA GLY A 252 -3.64 -7.64 12.11
C GLY A 252 -2.44 -7.69 13.05
N PHE A 253 -2.65 -7.70 14.37
CA PHE A 253 -1.58 -7.75 15.38
C PHE A 253 -0.70 -9.00 15.28
N ASP A 254 -1.27 -10.09 14.78
CA ASP A 254 -0.60 -11.38 14.71
C ASP A 254 0.37 -11.46 13.50
N MET A 255 0.32 -10.48 12.58
CA MET A 255 1.23 -10.38 11.43
C MET A 255 2.36 -9.38 11.63
N THR A 256 2.28 -8.55 12.67
CA THR A 256 3.33 -7.59 13.02
C THR A 256 4.33 -8.27 13.94
N GLN A 257 5.61 -8.29 13.57
CA GLN A 257 6.66 -8.89 14.40
C GLN A 257 7.11 -7.92 15.50
N ASP A 258 7.36 -8.46 16.69
CA ASP A 258 7.98 -7.75 17.83
C ASP A 258 7.22 -6.49 18.29
N ILE A 259 5.90 -6.54 18.31
CA ILE A 259 5.07 -5.50 18.92
C ILE A 259 4.44 -5.99 20.22
N VAL A 260 4.29 -5.08 21.17
CA VAL A 260 3.58 -5.34 22.43
C VAL A 260 2.25 -4.62 22.40
N TYR A 261 1.16 -5.34 22.60
CA TYR A 261 -0.19 -4.79 22.66
C TYR A 261 -0.94 -5.33 23.87
N LYS A 262 -2.02 -4.66 24.26
CA LYS A 262 -2.92 -5.07 25.33
C LYS A 262 -4.17 -5.70 24.74
N ASP A 263 -4.49 -6.92 25.16
CA ASP A 263 -5.80 -7.52 24.93
C ASP A 263 -6.76 -7.00 26.00
N LEU A 264 -7.79 -6.29 25.58
CA LEU A 264 -8.80 -5.69 26.45
C LEU A 264 -9.77 -6.71 27.03
N SER A 265 -9.87 -7.89 26.42
CA SER A 265 -10.73 -8.98 26.89
C SER A 265 -10.13 -9.67 28.11
N THR A 266 -8.80 -9.83 28.13
CA THR A 266 -8.06 -10.47 29.23
C THR A 266 -7.39 -9.46 30.17
N GLY A 267 -7.10 -8.26 29.67
CA GLY A 267 -6.29 -7.25 30.34
C GLY A 267 -4.78 -7.48 30.24
N GLU A 268 -4.34 -8.51 29.54
CA GLU A 268 -2.93 -8.93 29.47
C GLU A 268 -2.15 -8.18 28.38
N LEU A 269 -0.83 -8.08 28.59
CA LEU A 269 0.10 -7.58 27.58
C LEU A 269 0.66 -8.77 26.79
N ILE A 270 0.46 -8.74 25.48
CA ILE A 270 0.89 -9.77 24.55
C ILE A 270 2.03 -9.22 23.71
N ASN A 271 3.11 -10.01 23.55
CA ASN A 271 4.14 -9.74 22.55
C ASN A 271 3.88 -10.65 21.34
N SER A 272 3.69 -10.06 20.16
CA SER A 272 3.34 -10.80 18.93
C SER A 272 4.37 -11.86 18.54
N SER A 273 5.66 -11.67 18.88
CA SER A 273 6.72 -12.65 18.61
C SER A 273 6.58 -13.96 19.40
N GLN A 274 5.77 -13.97 20.46
CA GLN A 274 5.58 -15.17 21.29
C GLN A 274 4.47 -16.08 20.77
N ILE A 275 3.62 -15.59 19.86
CA ILE A 275 2.45 -16.31 19.35
C ILE A 275 2.86 -17.42 18.37
N GLU A 276 3.94 -17.24 17.59
CA GLU A 276 4.40 -18.21 16.58
C GLU A 276 4.96 -19.53 17.18
N ASN A 277 5.13 -19.64 18.50
CA ASN A 277 5.76 -20.81 19.13
C ASN A 277 4.77 -21.77 19.81
N GLU A 278 3.46 -21.51 19.76
CA GLU A 278 2.45 -22.31 20.47
C GLU A 278 1.51 -23.12 19.54
N GLU A 279 1.65 -22.99 18.21
CA GLU A 279 0.99 -23.85 17.21
C GLU A 279 1.87 -25.03 16.75
#